data_AF-A0A7Y2XGW9-F1
#
_entry.id   AF-A0A7Y2XGW9-F1
#
_cell.length_a   1.000
_cell.length_b   1.000
_cell.length_c   1.000
_cell.angle_alpha   90.00
_cell.angle_beta   90.00
_cell.angle_gamma   90.00
#
_symmetry.space_group_name_H-M   'P 1'
#
loop_
_entity.id
_entity.type
_entity.pdbx_description
1 polymer ?
#
loop_
_entity_poly.entity_id
_entity_poly.type
_entity_poly.pdbx_seq_one_letter_code
_entity_poly.pdbx_strand_id
1 'polypeptide(L)'
;MSEPALNLRPNPGRARVGPVVSRLQSKLFASLFQMLDVNRRLTVLEIGTALPETVDFFAQFKCRLHFVDLYDEPIVGNQADLSETELRHGFEEQLRFAPGTKIDFCLFWDFLCYLDDPALRAFNSALRPWLHSGTRAHGFGVHHLAVRPDNVRYGIEDRDTLCLRNRLGAQM
;
A
#
# COMPACT_ATOMS: atom_id res chain seq x y z
N MET A 1 14.12 44.97 9.43
CA MET A 1 14.89 43.73 9.62
C MET A 1 14.02 42.60 9.11
N SER A 2 14.40 42.01 7.98
CA SER A 2 13.57 41.03 7.25
C SER A 2 14.05 39.62 7.57
N GLU A 3 13.13 38.74 7.98
CA GLU A 3 13.40 37.31 8.24
C GLU A 3 13.81 36.59 6.95
N PRO A 4 14.76 35.64 7.00
CA PRO A 4 15.08 34.83 5.84
C PRO A 4 14.03 33.74 5.66
N ALA A 5 13.35 33.75 4.51
CA ALA A 5 12.54 32.62 4.07
C ALA A 5 13.44 31.38 3.93
N LEU A 6 13.15 30.34 4.70
CA LEU A 6 13.75 29.02 4.53
C LEU A 6 13.39 28.49 3.14
N ASN A 7 14.31 28.66 2.18
CA ASN A 7 14.25 27.99 0.88
C ASN A 7 14.52 26.50 1.08
N LEU A 8 13.48 25.74 1.44
CA LEU A 8 13.49 24.29 1.39
C LEU A 8 13.62 23.87 -0.08
N ARG A 9 14.81 23.38 -0.46
CA ARG A 9 15.02 22.77 -1.77
C ARG A 9 14.03 21.59 -1.93
N PRO A 10 13.42 21.40 -3.10
CA PRO A 10 12.53 20.26 -3.32
C PRO A 10 13.30 18.95 -3.10
N ASN A 11 12.75 18.07 -2.28
CA ASN A 11 13.32 16.75 -2.02
C ASN A 11 13.42 15.97 -3.34
N PRO A 12 14.62 15.55 -3.80
CA PRO A 12 14.81 14.89 -5.09
C PRO A 12 14.03 13.58 -5.26
N GLY A 13 13.53 12.99 -4.16
CA GLY A 13 12.62 11.84 -4.21
C GLY A 13 11.27 12.15 -4.88
N ARG A 14 10.73 13.38 -4.72
CA ARG A 14 9.43 13.77 -5.31
C ARG A 14 9.44 13.82 -6.84
N ALA A 15 10.60 14.04 -7.45
CA ALA A 15 10.73 14.14 -8.91
C ALA A 15 10.67 12.77 -9.63
N ARG A 16 10.91 11.66 -8.93
CA ARG A 16 10.98 10.32 -9.55
C ARG A 16 9.64 9.59 -9.69
N VAL A 17 8.58 10.07 -9.04
CA VAL A 17 7.28 9.38 -8.93
C VAL A 17 6.14 10.06 -9.72
N GLY A 18 6.49 10.92 -10.68
CA GLY A 18 5.53 11.70 -11.48
C GLY A 18 4.87 12.84 -10.70
N PRO A 19 3.83 13.51 -11.23
CA PRO A 19 2.98 14.44 -10.48
C PRO A 19 1.77 13.72 -9.85
N VAL A 20 1.16 14.36 -8.84
CA VAL A 20 -0.21 14.00 -8.40
C VAL A 20 -1.18 14.42 -9.51
N VAL A 21 -1.97 13.48 -10.02
CA VAL A 21 -2.91 13.71 -11.13
C VAL A 21 -4.33 13.97 -10.63
N SER A 22 -4.68 13.48 -9.44
CA SER A 22 -5.99 13.70 -8.82
C SER A 22 -5.92 13.52 -7.30
N ARG A 23 -6.96 13.96 -6.60
CA ARG A 23 -7.17 13.73 -5.17
C ARG A 23 -8.51 13.04 -4.95
N LEU A 24 -8.53 12.04 -4.08
CA LEU A 24 -9.72 11.28 -3.71
C LEU A 24 -10.01 11.49 -2.23
N GLN A 25 -11.26 11.83 -1.92
CA GLN A 25 -11.73 11.85 -0.54
C GLN A 25 -12.04 10.43 -0.05
N SER A 26 -11.37 9.98 1.00
CA SER A 26 -11.60 8.69 1.63
C SER A 26 -12.40 8.85 2.92
N LYS A 27 -13.65 8.37 2.90
CA LYS A 27 -14.52 8.40 4.08
C LYS A 27 -14.17 7.35 5.13
N LEU A 28 -13.42 6.32 4.75
CA LEU A 28 -13.13 5.17 5.62
C LEU A 28 -11.67 5.11 6.06
N PHE A 29 -10.74 5.80 5.38
CA PHE A 29 -9.33 5.71 5.73
C PHE A 29 -9.05 6.23 7.16
N ALA A 30 -9.64 7.37 7.53
CA ALA A 30 -9.56 7.90 8.89
C ALA A 30 -10.01 6.89 9.97
N SER A 31 -10.92 5.96 9.66
CA SER A 31 -11.42 4.97 10.62
C SER A 31 -10.37 3.94 11.06
N LEU A 32 -9.31 3.73 10.26
CA LEU A 32 -8.17 2.89 10.66
C LEU A 32 -7.55 3.40 11.96
N PHE A 33 -7.55 4.73 12.15
CA PHE A 33 -6.84 5.40 13.23
C PHE A 33 -7.67 5.56 14.52
N GLN A 34 -8.96 5.21 14.51
CA GLN A 34 -9.88 5.49 15.63
C GLN A 34 -9.59 4.70 16.92
N MET A 35 -8.84 3.59 16.86
CA MET A 35 -8.48 2.78 18.04
C MET A 35 -6.96 2.69 18.22
N LEU A 36 -6.23 3.67 17.71
CA LEU A 36 -4.77 3.71 17.86
C LEU A 36 -4.37 4.14 19.26
N ASP A 37 -3.58 3.29 19.92
CA ASP A 37 -2.80 3.71 21.07
C ASP A 37 -1.62 4.57 20.59
N VAL A 38 -1.68 5.86 20.89
CA VAL A 38 -0.67 6.86 20.52
C VAL A 38 0.73 6.57 21.08
N ASN A 39 0.85 5.71 22.10
CA ASN A 39 2.13 5.37 22.72
C ASN A 39 2.81 4.15 22.09
N ARG A 40 2.06 3.34 21.36
CA ARG A 40 2.55 2.11 20.73
C ARG A 40 3.16 2.41 19.36
N ARG A 41 4.25 1.70 19.02
CA ARG A 41 4.80 1.74 17.66
C ARG A 41 3.90 0.94 16.73
N LEU A 42 3.47 1.56 15.62
CA LEU A 42 2.67 0.92 14.59
C LEU A 42 3.51 0.20 13.56
N THR A 43 3.05 -0.96 13.11
CA THR A 43 3.61 -1.64 11.93
C THR A 43 2.60 -1.56 10.80
N VAL A 44 2.99 -0.93 9.69
CA VAL A 44 2.14 -0.76 8.51
C VAL A 44 2.77 -1.50 7.33
N LEU A 45 1.97 -2.30 6.65
CA LEU A 45 2.29 -2.88 5.35
C LEU A 45 1.58 -2.06 4.27
N GLU A 46 2.37 -1.49 3.37
CA GLU A 46 1.94 -0.84 2.13
C GLU A 46 2.20 -1.80 0.97
N ILE A 47 1.14 -2.20 0.26
CA ILE A 47 1.27 -2.92 -1.01
C ILE A 47 1.35 -1.91 -2.14
N GLY A 48 2.57 -1.65 -2.59
CA GLY A 48 2.88 -0.67 -3.64
C GLY A 48 4.19 0.09 -3.41
N THR A 49 4.54 0.92 -4.40
CA THR A 49 5.73 1.75 -4.37
C THR A 49 5.69 2.75 -3.20
N ALA A 50 6.85 3.00 -2.57
CA ALA A 50 6.98 4.07 -1.58
C ALA A 50 6.75 5.46 -2.20
N LEU A 51 5.60 6.06 -1.89
CA LEU A 51 5.25 7.41 -2.33
C LEU A 51 5.61 8.46 -1.27
N PRO A 52 6.09 9.66 -1.67
CA PRO A 52 6.44 10.73 -0.75
C PRO A 52 5.30 11.13 0.18
N GLU A 53 4.06 11.21 -0.34
CA GLU A 53 2.89 11.60 0.46
C GLU A 53 2.66 10.59 1.61
N THR A 54 2.68 9.30 1.30
CA THR A 54 2.53 8.22 2.29
C THR A 54 3.64 8.26 3.35
N VAL A 55 4.89 8.48 2.94
CA VAL A 55 6.02 8.59 3.87
C VAL A 55 5.88 9.83 4.77
N ASP A 56 5.56 10.98 4.18
CA ASP A 56 5.36 12.25 4.90
C ASP A 56 4.21 12.13 5.91
N PHE A 57 3.09 11.51 5.50
CA PHE A 57 1.96 11.24 6.39
C PHE A 57 2.36 10.34 7.55
N PHE A 58 3.02 9.22 7.29
CA PHE A 58 3.35 8.29 8.37
C PHE A 58 4.52 8.74 9.27
N ALA A 59 5.34 9.68 8.80
CA ALA A 59 6.42 10.28 9.60
C ALA A 59 5.92 11.00 10.86
N GLN A 60 4.65 11.39 10.92
CA GLN A 60 4.03 11.98 12.12
C GLN A 60 3.70 10.94 13.21
N PHE A 61 3.80 9.64 12.91
CA PHE A 61 3.52 8.55 13.86
C PHE A 61 4.80 7.81 14.23
N LYS A 62 4.84 7.28 15.46
CA LYS A 62 5.83 6.27 15.83
C LYS A 62 5.49 4.97 15.09
N CYS A 63 6.08 4.75 13.92
CA CYS A 63 5.76 3.58 13.10
C CYS A 63 6.99 2.90 12.47
N ARG A 64 6.74 1.72 11.89
CA ARG A 64 7.58 1.03 10.92
C ARG A 64 6.73 0.78 9.70
N LEU A 65 7.20 1.25 8.55
CA LEU A 65 6.55 1.07 7.25
C LEU A 65 7.28 -0.02 6.47
N HIS A 66 6.52 -0.98 5.97
CA HIS A 66 6.98 -1.99 5.02
C HIS A 66 6.34 -1.70 3.67
N PHE A 67 7.15 -1.41 2.66
CA PHE A 67 6.70 -1.26 1.28
C PHE A 67 7.01 -2.57 0.54
N VAL A 68 5.97 -3.22 0.01
CA VAL A 68 6.09 -4.42 -0.81
C VAL A 68 5.33 -4.17 -2.10
N ASP A 69 6.05 -3.86 -3.16
CA ASP A 69 5.43 -3.54 -4.45
C ASP A 69 5.18 -4.84 -5.24
N LEU A 70 3.95 -5.34 -5.17
CA LEU A 70 3.56 -6.62 -5.79
C LEU A 70 2.98 -6.45 -7.20
N TYR A 71 2.70 -5.23 -7.64
CA TYR A 71 1.91 -5.01 -8.85
C TYR A 71 2.62 -5.44 -10.14
N ASP A 72 3.95 -5.33 -10.17
CA ASP A 72 4.78 -5.70 -11.33
C ASP A 72 5.40 -7.09 -11.17
N GLU A 73 5.02 -7.85 -10.14
CA GLU A 73 5.60 -9.17 -9.87
C GLU A 73 5.05 -10.25 -10.82
N PRO A 74 5.90 -11.16 -11.33
CA PRO A 74 5.46 -12.22 -12.25
C PRO A 74 4.35 -13.11 -11.68
N ILE A 75 4.30 -13.30 -10.36
CA ILE A 75 3.25 -14.07 -9.69
C ILE A 75 1.86 -13.45 -9.78
N VAL A 76 1.77 -12.16 -10.10
CA VAL A 76 0.50 -11.45 -10.35
C VAL A 76 0.19 -11.47 -11.85
N GLY A 77 1.16 -11.12 -12.69
CA GLY A 77 0.96 -11.05 -14.15
C GLY A 77 0.72 -12.40 -14.83
N ASN A 78 1.34 -13.47 -14.32
CA ASN A 78 1.28 -14.82 -14.90
C ASN A 78 0.53 -15.82 -14.00
N GLN A 79 -0.35 -15.34 -13.11
CA GLN A 79 -0.99 -16.18 -12.09
C GLN A 79 -1.78 -17.37 -12.67
N ALA A 80 -2.32 -17.25 -13.88
CA ALA A 80 -3.06 -18.32 -14.57
C ALA A 80 -2.19 -19.54 -14.93
N ASP A 81 -0.87 -19.35 -15.04
CA ASP A 81 0.10 -20.41 -15.38
C ASP A 81 0.69 -21.07 -14.13
N LEU A 82 0.34 -20.60 -12.93
CA LEU A 82 0.93 -21.02 -11.67
C LEU A 82 -0.07 -21.79 -10.81
N SER A 83 0.41 -22.83 -10.12
CA SER A 83 -0.39 -23.48 -9.08
C SER A 83 -0.54 -22.59 -7.84
N GLU A 84 -1.59 -22.83 -7.04
CA GLU A 84 -1.80 -22.12 -5.77
C GLU A 84 -0.60 -22.25 -4.81
N THR A 85 0.16 -23.35 -4.89
CA THR A 85 1.39 -23.56 -4.11
C THR A 85 2.53 -22.66 -4.58
N GLU A 86 2.74 -22.56 -5.90
CA GLU A 86 3.76 -21.67 -6.49
C GLU A 86 3.43 -20.20 -6.21
N LEU A 87 2.16 -19.82 -6.37
CA LEU A 87 1.66 -18.50 -5.99
C LEU A 87 1.95 -18.19 -4.53
N ARG A 88 1.63 -19.11 -3.62
CA ARG A 88 1.85 -18.93 -2.18
C ARG A 88 3.33 -18.73 -1.88
N HIS A 89 4.19 -19.58 -2.44
CA HIS A 89 5.63 -19.47 -2.26
C HIS A 89 6.13 -18.09 -2.74
N GLY A 90 5.73 -17.65 -3.93
CA GLY A 90 6.10 -16.33 -4.44
C GLY A 90 5.69 -15.18 -3.51
N PHE A 91 4.45 -15.20 -3.00
CA PHE A 91 4.02 -14.21 -2.01
C PHE A 91 4.81 -14.31 -0.70
N GLU A 92 5.13 -15.51 -0.23
CA GLU A 92 5.97 -15.73 0.96
C GLU A 92 7.38 -15.15 0.78
N GLU A 93 7.94 -15.17 -0.45
CA GLU A 93 9.24 -14.58 -0.74
C GLU A 93 9.24 -13.05 -0.65
N GLN A 94 8.15 -12.43 -1.11
CA GLN A 94 7.97 -10.98 -1.06
C GLN A 94 7.58 -10.49 0.33
N LEU A 95 6.84 -11.30 1.10
CA LEU A 95 6.38 -11.00 2.46
C LEU A 95 7.33 -11.51 3.55
N ARG A 96 8.64 -11.30 3.37
CA ARG A 96 9.67 -11.69 4.34
C ARG A 96 9.90 -10.56 5.35
N PHE A 97 9.26 -10.66 6.51
CA PHE A 97 9.48 -9.74 7.63
C PHE A 97 10.36 -10.35 8.73
N ALA A 98 10.87 -9.50 9.62
CA ALA A 98 11.65 -9.97 10.77
C ALA A 98 10.79 -10.88 11.68
N PRO A 99 11.36 -11.91 12.31
CA PRO A 99 10.63 -12.76 13.25
C PRO A 99 9.93 -11.95 14.35
N GLY A 100 8.69 -12.33 14.68
CA GLY A 100 7.87 -11.63 15.66
C GLY A 100 7.16 -10.37 15.15
N THR A 101 7.34 -10.00 13.87
CA THR A 101 6.58 -8.89 13.26
C THR A 101 5.08 -9.17 13.32
N LYS A 102 4.31 -8.15 13.74
CA LYS A 102 2.85 -8.14 13.72
C LYS A 102 2.35 -6.85 13.10
N ILE A 103 1.61 -6.98 12.01
CA ILE A 103 1.14 -5.87 11.19
C ILE A 103 -0.16 -5.33 11.79
N ASP A 104 -0.17 -4.04 12.12
CA ASP A 104 -1.36 -3.36 12.61
C ASP A 104 -2.25 -2.94 11.45
N PHE A 105 -1.66 -2.39 10.36
CA PHE A 105 -2.39 -1.94 9.17
C PHE A 105 -1.85 -2.55 7.88
N CYS A 106 -2.75 -3.03 7.03
CA CYS A 106 -2.46 -3.40 5.65
C CYS A 106 -3.15 -2.42 4.69
N LEU A 107 -2.37 -1.75 3.84
CA LEU A 107 -2.85 -0.86 2.80
C LEU A 107 -2.73 -1.60 1.48
N PHE A 108 -3.85 -2.16 1.02
CA PHE A 108 -3.92 -2.94 -0.22
C PHE A 108 -4.30 -2.10 -1.42
N TRP A 109 -4.95 -0.94 -1.22
CA TRP A 109 -5.50 -0.13 -2.31
C TRP A 109 -6.36 -1.00 -3.25
N ASP A 110 -6.14 -0.97 -4.55
CA ASP A 110 -6.84 -1.82 -5.52
C ASP A 110 -6.13 -3.15 -5.82
N PHE A 111 -5.02 -3.48 -5.14
CA PHE A 111 -4.22 -4.69 -5.39
C PHE A 111 -5.04 -5.97 -5.44
N LEU A 112 -5.98 -6.14 -4.51
CA LEU A 112 -6.80 -7.36 -4.45
C LEU A 112 -7.68 -7.56 -5.69
N CYS A 113 -7.93 -6.51 -6.48
CA CYS A 113 -8.69 -6.62 -7.72
C CYS A 113 -7.89 -7.25 -8.87
N TYR A 114 -6.57 -7.40 -8.72
CA TYR A 114 -5.69 -8.02 -9.72
C TYR A 114 -5.51 -9.53 -9.50
N LEU A 115 -5.94 -10.04 -8.35
CA LEU A 115 -5.77 -11.44 -7.98
C LEU A 115 -7.00 -12.25 -8.37
N ASP A 116 -6.77 -13.39 -9.04
CA ASP A 116 -7.81 -14.39 -9.20
C ASP A 116 -8.03 -15.19 -7.90
N ASP A 117 -9.03 -16.08 -7.90
CA ASP A 117 -9.41 -16.84 -6.72
C ASP A 117 -8.24 -17.66 -6.11
N PRO A 118 -7.47 -18.45 -6.88
CA PRO A 118 -6.24 -19.09 -6.40
C PRO A 118 -5.22 -18.11 -5.84
N ALA A 119 -4.91 -17.03 -6.54
CA ALA A 119 -3.91 -16.05 -6.12
C ALA A 119 -4.33 -15.32 -4.84
N LEU A 120 -5.60 -14.98 -4.69
CA LEU A 120 -6.13 -14.35 -3.48
C LEU A 120 -6.03 -15.29 -2.26
N ARG A 121 -6.33 -16.59 -2.42
CA ARG A 121 -6.15 -17.58 -1.35
C ARG A 121 -4.68 -17.78 -0.98
N ALA A 122 -3.81 -17.84 -1.99
CA ALA A 122 -2.37 -17.94 -1.80
C ALA A 122 -1.81 -16.72 -1.07
N PHE A 123 -2.17 -15.51 -1.50
CA PHE A 123 -1.79 -14.25 -0.87
C PHE A 123 -2.25 -14.19 0.58
N ASN A 124 -3.53 -14.50 0.84
CA ASN A 124 -4.05 -14.52 2.21
C ASN A 124 -3.30 -15.54 3.09
N SER A 125 -2.97 -16.72 2.55
CA SER A 125 -2.21 -17.74 3.28
C SER A 125 -0.79 -17.28 3.61
N ALA A 126 -0.11 -16.63 2.66
CA ALA A 126 1.23 -16.09 2.85
C ALA A 126 1.27 -14.91 3.84
N LEU A 127 0.21 -14.08 3.85
CA LEU A 127 0.12 -12.91 4.72
C LEU A 127 -0.28 -13.27 6.16
N ARG A 128 -1.14 -14.28 6.35
CA ARG A 128 -1.74 -14.66 7.64
C ARG A 128 -0.77 -14.79 8.82
N PRO A 129 0.46 -15.33 8.69
CA PRO A 129 1.41 -15.43 9.80
C PRO A 129 1.76 -14.08 10.45
N TRP A 130 1.68 -13.00 9.68
CA TRP A 130 2.04 -11.64 10.09
C TRP A 130 0.88 -10.85 10.69
N LEU A 131 -0.34 -11.38 10.60
CA LEU A 131 -1.55 -10.75 11.10
C LEU A 131 -1.80 -11.13 12.57
N HIS A 132 -2.62 -10.31 13.23
CA HIS A 132 -3.22 -10.57 14.53
C HIS A 132 -4.70 -10.15 14.50
N SER A 133 -5.46 -10.47 15.55
CA SER A 133 -6.91 -10.19 15.61
C SER A 133 -7.28 -8.71 15.54
N GLY A 134 -6.31 -7.82 15.80
CA GLY A 134 -6.48 -6.37 15.73
C GLY A 134 -6.01 -5.76 14.42
N THR A 135 -5.45 -6.55 13.49
CA THR A 135 -4.99 -6.04 12.20
C THR A 135 -6.18 -5.50 11.41
N ARG A 136 -6.01 -4.33 10.81
CA ARG A 136 -7.00 -3.70 9.93
C ARG A 136 -6.44 -3.57 8.53
N ALA A 137 -7.32 -3.60 7.55
CA ALA A 137 -6.95 -3.39 6.16
C ALA A 137 -7.75 -2.24 5.54
N HIS A 138 -7.14 -1.57 4.57
CA HIS A 138 -7.81 -0.63 3.70
C HIS A 138 -7.52 -0.97 2.24
N GLY A 139 -8.56 -0.94 1.43
CA GLY A 139 -8.48 -1.20 0.01
C GLY A 139 -9.76 -0.76 -0.71
N PHE A 140 -9.65 -0.69 -2.02
CA PHE A 140 -10.72 -0.40 -2.95
C PHE A 140 -11.07 -1.67 -3.72
N GLY A 141 -12.35 -1.94 -3.84
CA GLY A 141 -12.88 -3.00 -4.70
C GLY A 141 -13.59 -2.39 -5.91
N VAL A 142 -13.44 -3.01 -7.08
CA VAL A 142 -14.30 -2.69 -8.22
C VAL A 142 -15.71 -3.23 -7.98
N HIS A 143 -16.72 -2.39 -8.12
CA HIS A 143 -18.12 -2.79 -7.92
C HIS A 143 -18.65 -3.71 -9.04
N HIS A 144 -17.98 -3.75 -10.19
CA HIS A 144 -18.32 -4.61 -11.32
C HIS A 144 -17.05 -5.24 -11.89
N LEU A 145 -17.06 -6.56 -12.07
CA LEU A 145 -15.93 -7.35 -12.59
C LEU A 145 -15.51 -6.94 -14.02
N ALA A 146 -16.39 -6.27 -14.77
CA ALA A 146 -16.08 -5.74 -16.10
C ALA A 146 -15.25 -4.44 -16.08
N VAL A 147 -15.13 -3.79 -14.92
CA VAL A 147 -14.36 -2.55 -14.76
C VAL A 147 -12.96 -2.90 -14.29
N ARG A 148 -11.96 -2.54 -15.09
CA ARG A 148 -10.57 -2.59 -14.66
C ARG A 148 -10.26 -1.38 -13.78
N PRO A 149 -9.57 -1.54 -12.64
CA PRO A 149 -9.08 -0.40 -11.87
C PRO A 149 -8.18 0.48 -12.74
N ASP A 150 -8.25 1.80 -12.56
CA ASP A 150 -7.35 2.73 -13.23
C ASP A 150 -5.89 2.39 -12.88
N ASN A 151 -4.96 2.58 -13.83
CA ASN A 151 -3.54 2.28 -13.61
C ASN A 151 -2.85 3.37 -12.78
N VAL A 152 -3.24 3.47 -11.51
CA VAL A 152 -2.80 4.50 -10.58
C VAL A 152 -2.07 3.94 -9.36
N ARG A 153 -1.43 4.83 -8.62
CA ARG A 153 -0.84 4.60 -7.31
C ARG A 153 -1.49 5.57 -6.33
N TYR A 154 -1.68 5.13 -5.11
CA TYR A 154 -2.37 5.88 -4.06
C TYR A 154 -1.36 6.31 -3.00
N GLY A 155 -1.19 7.62 -2.85
CA GLY A 155 -0.46 8.24 -1.75
C GLY A 155 -1.42 8.78 -0.71
N ILE A 156 -0.98 8.92 0.53
CA ILE A 156 -1.80 9.48 1.61
C ILE A 156 -1.39 10.93 1.84
N GLU A 157 -2.27 11.89 1.55
CA GLU A 157 -2.01 13.30 1.86
C GLU A 157 -2.36 13.61 3.32
N ASP A 158 -3.54 13.16 3.75
CA ASP A 158 -4.02 13.27 5.11
C ASP A 158 -5.03 12.14 5.44
N ARG A 159 -5.74 12.25 6.57
CA ARG A 159 -6.67 11.20 7.03
C ARG A 159 -7.91 11.04 6.15
N ASP A 160 -8.26 12.07 5.39
CA ASP A 160 -9.47 12.13 4.58
C ASP A 160 -9.15 12.26 3.09
N THR A 161 -7.89 12.52 2.72
CA THR A 161 -7.47 12.77 1.35
C THR A 161 -6.34 11.85 0.90
N LEU A 162 -6.57 11.17 -0.23
CA LEU A 162 -5.57 10.39 -0.95
C LEU A 162 -5.14 11.11 -2.23
N CYS A 163 -3.87 11.01 -2.57
CA CYS A 163 -3.28 11.50 -3.82
C CYS A 163 -3.17 10.37 -4.83
N LEU A 164 -3.67 10.58 -6.03
CA LEU A 164 -3.53 9.62 -7.14
C LEU A 164 -2.38 10.07 -8.03
N ARG A 165 -1.52 9.12 -8.41
CA ARG A 165 -0.41 9.29 -9.35
C ARG A 165 -0.52 8.22 -10.41
N ASN A 166 -0.14 8.50 -11.66
CA ASN A 166 -0.10 7.44 -12.68
C ASN A 166 0.97 6.41 -12.32
N ARG A 167 0.65 5.13 -12.49
CA ARG A 167 1.66 4.08 -12.45
C ARG A 167 2.45 4.11 -13.76
N LEU A 168 3.78 4.15 -13.66
CA LEU A 168 4.64 4.03 -14.83
C LEU A 168 4.67 2.54 -15.23
N GLY A 169 4.24 2.21 -16.46
CA GLY A 169 4.15 0.83 -16.94
C GLY A 169 2.82 0.54 -17.65
N ALA A 170 2.74 -0.59 -18.36
CA ALA A 170 1.48 -1.04 -18.96
C ALA A 170 0.49 -1.48 -17.87
N GLN A 171 -0.79 -1.22 -18.08
CA GLN A 171 -1.86 -1.78 -17.26
C GLN A 171 -1.95 -3.27 -17.59
N MET A 172 -1.75 -4.16 -16.61
CA MET A 172 -2.02 -5.59 -16.79
C MET A 172 -3.51 -5.83 -17.08
#